data_AF-A0A966W7T1-F1
#
_entry.id   AF-A0A966W7T1-F1
#
_cell.length_a   1.000
_cell.length_b   1.000
_cell.length_c   1.000
_cell.angle_alpha   90.00
_cell.angle_beta   90.00
_cell.angle_gamma   90.00
#
_symmetry.space_group_name_H-M   'P 1'
#
loop_
_entity.id
_entity.type
_entity.pdbx_description
1 polymer ?
#
loop_
_entity_poly.entity_id
_entity_poly.type
_entity_poly.pdbx_seq_one_letter_code
_entity_poly.pdbx_strand_id
1 'polypeptide(L)'
;MTEPANIPKLVALDVDGTLLDAAHRVSDRTARAIAEVRRRNIVVAIATGRPVEVIGAPAEHADWLIGSNGATVLHAESRRVIVDRDISV
;
A
#
# COMPACT_ATOMS: atom_id res chain seq x y z
N MET A 1 0.04 1.89 35.99
CA MET A 1 0.17 1.01 34.81
C MET A 1 -0.53 1.71 33.66
N THR A 2 0.22 2.25 32.71
CA THR A 2 -0.36 2.75 31.45
C THR A 2 -0.69 1.54 30.58
N GLU A 3 -1.87 1.53 29.95
CA GLU A 3 -2.18 0.52 28.94
C GLU A 3 -1.09 0.49 27.86
N PRO A 4 -0.77 -0.70 27.30
CA PRO A 4 0.15 -0.77 26.18
C PRO A 4 -0.39 0.10 25.04
N ALA A 5 0.49 0.91 24.44
CA ALA A 5 0.11 1.72 23.30
C ALA A 5 -0.49 0.82 22.20
N ASN A 6 -1.68 1.17 21.73
CA ASN A 6 -2.35 0.45 20.66
C ASN A 6 -1.62 0.70 19.33
N ILE A 7 -0.56 -0.06 19.08
CA ILE A 7 0.26 0.05 17.86
C ILE A 7 -0.52 -0.59 16.69
N PRO A 8 -0.70 0.12 15.56
CA PRO A 8 -1.33 -0.43 14.38
C PRO A 8 -0.60 -1.67 13.88
N LYS A 9 -1.36 -2.67 13.42
CA LYS A 9 -0.82 -3.86 12.76
C LYS A 9 -0.66 -3.69 11.24
N LEU A 10 -1.37 -2.70 10.68
CA LEU A 10 -1.38 -2.41 9.25
C LEU A 10 -1.56 -0.91 9.02
N VAL A 11 -0.91 -0.39 7.96
CA VAL A 11 -1.13 0.95 7.41
C VAL A 11 -1.50 0.78 5.93
N ALA A 12 -2.68 1.29 5.56
CA ALA A 12 -3.10 1.38 4.17
C ALA A 12 -2.84 2.81 3.67
N LEU A 13 -2.17 2.93 2.52
CA LEU A 13 -1.76 4.21 1.93
C LEU A 13 -2.40 4.37 0.56
N ASP A 14 -3.08 5.50 0.38
CA ASP A 14 -3.46 5.97 -0.95
C ASP A 14 -2.22 6.45 -1.75
N VAL A 15 -2.35 6.54 -3.06
CA VAL A 15 -1.28 6.89 -4.00
C VAL A 15 -1.36 8.35 -4.41
N ASP A 16 -2.40 8.74 -5.15
CA ASP A 16 -2.49 10.03 -5.81
C ASP A 16 -2.86 11.15 -4.84
N GLY A 17 -1.98 12.14 -4.70
CA GLY A 17 -2.17 13.23 -3.72
C GLY A 17 -1.87 12.82 -2.27
N THR A 18 -1.46 11.57 -2.05
CA THR A 18 -1.09 11.04 -0.73
C THR A 18 0.39 10.65 -0.68
N LEU A 19 0.79 9.63 -1.46
CA LEU A 19 2.14 9.07 -1.43
C LEU A 19 3.02 9.66 -2.53
N LEU A 20 2.42 10.06 -3.65
CA LEU A 20 3.10 10.74 -4.74
C LEU A 20 3.12 12.25 -4.55
N ASP A 21 4.30 12.85 -4.75
CA ASP A 21 4.47 14.29 -4.86
C ASP A 21 3.93 14.83 -6.21
N ALA A 22 3.98 16.15 -6.41
CA ALA A 22 3.54 16.79 -7.65
C ALA A 22 4.36 16.36 -8.89
N ALA A 23 5.54 15.76 -8.70
CA ALA A 23 6.36 15.17 -9.76
C ALA A 23 6.06 13.67 -9.95
N HIS A 24 5.00 13.14 -9.34
CA HIS A 24 4.62 11.73 -9.35
C HIS A 24 5.70 10.79 -8.79
N ARG A 25 6.43 11.22 -7.75
CA ARG A 25 7.47 10.42 -7.09
C ARG A 25 7.16 10.18 -5.62
N VAL A 26 7.65 9.06 -5.12
CA VAL A 26 7.75 8.81 -3.69
C VAL A 26 8.99 9.55 -3.18
N SER A 27 8.83 10.47 -2.23
CA SER A 27 9.99 11.17 -1.66
C SER A 27 10.86 10.22 -0.84
N ASP A 28 12.18 10.48 -0.78
CA ASP A 28 13.11 9.72 0.07
C ASP A 28 12.66 9.68 1.54
N ARG A 29 12.10 10.80 2.03
CA ARG A 29 11.56 10.89 3.38
C ARG A 29 10.41 9.89 3.57
N THR A 30 9.47 9.85 2.63
CA THR A 30 8.31 8.94 2.66
C THR A 30 8.76 7.49 2.56
N ALA A 31 9.64 7.16 1.61
CA ALA A 31 10.19 5.82 1.45
C ALA A 31 10.90 5.33 2.73
N ARG A 32 11.70 6.18 3.38
CA ARG A 32 12.35 5.86 4.67
C ARG A 32 11.34 5.63 5.79
N ALA A 33 10.29 6.43 5.86
CA ALA A 33 9.24 6.26 6.87
C ALA A 33 8.48 4.94 6.69
N ILE A 34 8.14 4.59 5.45
CA ILE A 34 7.49 3.31 5.12
C ILE A 34 8.40 2.13 5.48
N ALA A 35 9.69 2.22 5.16
CA ALA A 35 10.67 1.18 5.53
C ALA A 35 10.76 1.00 7.06
N GLU A 36 10.72 2.09 7.83
CA GLU A 36 10.71 2.01 9.30
C GLU A 36 9.42 1.38 9.86
N VAL A 37 8.26 1.67 9.27
CA VAL A 37 6.99 1.02 9.61
C VAL A 37 7.08 -0.50 9.38
N ARG A 38 7.58 -0.91 8.21
CA ARG A 38 7.77 -2.33 7.89
C ARG A 38 8.78 -3.02 8.82
N ARG A 39 9.87 -2.35 9.19
CA ARG A 39 10.85 -2.86 10.19
C ARG A 39 10.24 -3.12 11.56
N ARG A 40 9.14 -2.46 11.91
CA ARG A 40 8.39 -2.68 13.15
C ARG A 40 7.35 -3.80 13.05
N ASN A 41 7.39 -4.60 11.99
CA ASN A 41 6.41 -5.66 11.68
C ASN A 41 4.98 -5.13 11.48
N ILE A 42 4.85 -3.87 11.06
CA ILE A 42 3.57 -3.29 10.66
C ILE A 42 3.45 -3.48 9.15
N VAL A 43 2.36 -4.11 8.73
CA VAL A 43 2.10 -4.39 7.31
C VAL A 43 1.80 -3.08 6.59
N VAL A 44 2.36 -2.90 5.39
CA VAL A 44 2.04 -1.75 4.53
C VAL A 44 1.25 -2.23 3.31
N ALA A 45 0.08 -1.66 3.10
CA ALA A 45 -0.73 -1.89 1.92
C ALA A 45 -0.86 -0.60 1.11
N ILE A 46 -0.76 -0.69 -0.21
CA ILE A 46 -1.22 0.37 -1.10
C ILE A 46 -2.68 0.11 -1.43
N ALA A 47 -3.52 1.12 -1.27
CA ALA A 47 -4.94 1.09 -1.61
C ALA A 47 -5.27 2.23 -2.55
N THR A 48 -5.62 1.93 -3.79
CA THR A 48 -5.78 2.94 -4.83
C THR A 48 -6.87 2.56 -5.83
N GLY A 49 -7.44 3.59 -6.47
CA GLY A 49 -8.33 3.41 -7.62
C GLY A 49 -7.61 2.94 -8.89
N ARG A 50 -6.28 3.05 -8.94
CA ARG A 50 -5.49 2.55 -10.07
C ARG A 50 -5.59 1.02 -10.18
N PRO A 51 -5.71 0.46 -11.39
CA PRO A 51 -5.44 -0.96 -11.61
C PRO A 51 -4.03 -1.34 -11.11
N VAL A 52 -3.86 -2.57 -10.62
CA VAL A 52 -2.59 -2.99 -9.99
C VAL A 52 -1.42 -2.91 -10.95
N GLU A 53 -1.68 -3.07 -12.25
CA GLU A 53 -0.74 -3.03 -13.35
C GLU A 53 -0.11 -1.64 -13.54
N VAL A 54 -0.78 -0.57 -13.09
CA VAL A 54 -0.39 0.82 -13.32
C VAL A 54 -0.14 1.63 -12.05
N ILE A 55 0.00 0.96 -10.90
CA ILE A 55 0.38 1.60 -9.63
C ILE A 55 1.77 2.26 -9.76
N GLY A 56 2.73 1.57 -10.40
CA GLY A 56 4.09 2.08 -10.62
C GLY A 56 4.98 2.01 -9.38
N ALA A 57 5.92 2.96 -9.27
CA ALA A 57 6.95 3.02 -8.22
C ALA A 57 6.42 2.86 -6.77
N PRO A 58 5.25 3.40 -6.38
CA PRO A 58 4.67 3.14 -5.06
C PRO A 58 4.63 1.66 -4.67
N ALA A 59 4.33 0.77 -5.60
CA ALA A 59 4.16 -0.67 -5.33
C ALA A 59 5.39 -1.31 -4.69
N GLU A 60 6.59 -0.77 -4.93
CA GLU A 60 7.85 -1.24 -4.36
C GLU A 60 7.93 -1.06 -2.83
N HIS A 61 7.09 -0.19 -2.26
CA HIS A 61 7.08 0.14 -0.85
C HIS A 61 6.00 -0.59 -0.04
N ALA A 62 5.24 -1.50 -0.64
CA ALA A 62 4.12 -2.19 0.00
C ALA A 62 4.31 -3.71 0.08
N ASP A 63 3.65 -4.33 1.06
CA ASP A 63 3.51 -5.79 1.18
C ASP A 63 2.25 -6.28 0.43
N TRP A 64 1.22 -5.44 0.34
CA TRP A 64 -0.04 -5.72 -0.35
C TRP A 64 -0.42 -4.60 -1.31
N LEU A 65 -1.00 -4.97 -2.45
CA LEU A 65 -1.57 -4.04 -3.42
C LEU A 65 -3.08 -4.29 -3.50
N ILE A 66 -3.84 -3.23 -3.24
CA ILE A 66 -5.29 -3.15 -3.32
C ILE A 66 -5.58 -2.16 -4.45
N GLY A 67 -5.82 -2.68 -5.65
CA GLY A 67 -6.06 -1.88 -6.85
C GLY A 67 -7.54 -1.82 -7.20
N SER A 68 -7.87 -0.96 -8.17
CA SER A 68 -9.23 -0.79 -8.69
C SER A 68 -10.27 -0.60 -7.57
N ASN A 69 -9.94 0.23 -6.57
CA ASN A 69 -10.76 0.48 -5.37
C ASN A 69 -11.09 -0.80 -4.58
N GLY A 70 -10.20 -1.79 -4.61
CA GLY A 70 -10.34 -3.07 -3.90
C GLY A 70 -11.00 -4.18 -4.70
N ALA A 71 -11.29 -3.98 -5.98
CA ALA A 71 -11.70 -5.08 -6.87
C ALA A 71 -10.59 -6.14 -7.02
N THR A 72 -9.33 -5.73 -6.94
CA THR A 72 -8.17 -6.63 -7.00
C THR A 72 -7.30 -6.46 -5.75
N VAL A 73 -6.98 -7.57 -5.09
CA VAL A 73 -6.06 -7.62 -3.94
C VAL A 73 -5.01 -8.69 -4.17
N LEU A 74 -3.73 -8.31 -4.11
CA LEU A 74 -2.64 -9.25 -4.25
C LEU A 74 -1.44 -8.93 -3.36
N HIS A 75 -0.65 -9.95 -3.08
CA HIS A 75 0.62 -9.80 -2.38
C HIS A 75 1.66 -9.18 -3.32
N ALA A 76 2.32 -8.10 -2.89
CA ALA A 76 3.17 -7.28 -3.77
C ALA A 76 4.34 -8.09 -4.37
N GLU A 77 5.07 -8.84 -3.54
CA GLU A 77 6.24 -9.63 -3.96
C GLU A 77 5.85 -10.87 -4.76
N SER A 78 5.13 -11.82 -4.15
CA SER A 78 4.76 -13.08 -4.81
C SER A 78 3.76 -12.94 -5.95
N ARG A 79 3.14 -11.76 -6.11
CA ARG A 79 2.04 -11.51 -7.06
C ARG A 79 0.83 -12.43 -6.88
N ARG A 80 0.74 -13.14 -5.74
CA ARG A 80 -0.38 -14.01 -5.42
C ARG A 80 -1.65 -13.18 -5.25
N VAL A 81 -2.60 -13.40 -6.14
CA VAL A 81 -3.95 -12.81 -6.08
C VAL A 81 -4.76 -13.49 -4.98
N ILE A 82 -5.40 -12.69 -4.14
CA ILE A 82 -6.31 -13.13 -3.07
C ILE A 82 -7.75 -12.83 -3.45
N VAL A 83 -7.97 -11.68 -4.09
CA VAL A 83 -9.28 -11.24 -4.57
C VAL A 83 -9.09 -10.69 -5.97
N ASP A 84 -9.98 -11.09 -6.87
CA ASP A 84 -10.17 -10.46 -8.16
C ASP A 84 -11.66 -10.47 -8.47
N ARG A 85 -12.24 -9.31 -8.78
CA ARG A 85 -13.66 -9.14 -9.03
C ARG A 85 -13.87 -8.25 -10.24
N ASP A 86 -14.43 -8.85 -11.28
CA ASP A 86 -14.94 -8.08 -12.40
C ASP A 86 -16.20 -7.32 -12.00
N ILE A 87 -16.30 -6.07 -12.46
CA ILE A 87 -17.57 -5.35 -12.51
C ILE A 87 -18.24 -5.77 -13.81
N SER A 88 -18.79 -6.98 -13.80
CA SER A 88 -19.72 -7.42 -14.82
C SER A 88 -21.11 -6.91 -14.43
N VAL A 89 -21.67 -6.03 -15.27
CA VAL A 89 -23.11 -5.68 -15.25
C VAL A 89 -23.94 -6.82 -15.83
#